data_AF-A0A4P6HM23-F1
#
_entry.id   AF-A0A4P6HM23-F1
#
_cell.length_a   1.000
_cell.length_b   1.000
_cell.length_c   1.000
_cell.angle_alpha   90.00
_cell.angle_beta   90.00
_cell.angle_gamma   90.00
#
_symmetry.space_group_name_H-M   'P 1'
#
loop_
_entity.id
_entity.type
_entity.pdbx_description
1 polymer ?
#
loop_
_entity_poly.entity_id
_entity_poly.type
_entity_poly.pdbx_seq_one_letter_code
_entity_poly.pdbx_strand_id
1 'polypeptide(L)' 'MEREALKAAARAVDVQASENPSLGIPADPEVADFLGAFEEKAIGLDDLDVQEGEEGGRGA' A
#
# COMPACT_ATOMS: atom_id res chain seq x y z
N MET A 1 -11.79 0.44 20.34
CA MET A 1 -12.49 -0.83 20.07
C MET A 1 -12.57 -1.09 18.57
N GLU A 2 -13.01 -0.12 17.78
CA GLU A 2 -13.12 -0.19 16.31
C GLU A 2 -11.81 -0.56 15.58
N ARG A 3 -10.69 0.09 15.90
CA ARG A 3 -9.38 -0.21 15.29
C ARG A 3 -8.87 -1.64 15.52
N GLU A 4 -9.20 -2.25 16.66
CA GLU A 4 -8.84 -3.66 16.94
C GLU A 4 -9.70 -4.61 16.11
N ALA A 5 -10.98 -4.28 15.91
CA ALA A 5 -11.88 -5.04 15.04
C ALA A 5 -11.45 -4.96 13.57
N LEU A 6 -11.10 -3.76 13.08
CA LEU A 6 -10.56 -3.55 11.74
C LEU A 6 -9.26 -4.35 11.52
N LYS A 7 -8.38 -4.38 12.53
CA LYS A 7 -7.13 -5.17 12.46
C LYS A 7 -7.39 -6.68 12.41
N ALA A 8 -8.38 -7.17 13.16
CA ALA A 8 -8.78 -8.58 13.11
C ALA A 8 -9.37 -8.95 11.74
N ALA A 9 -10.22 -8.09 11.17
CA ALA A 9 -10.79 -8.28 9.84
C ALA A 9 -9.73 -8.21 8.73
N ALA A 10 -8.81 -7.24 8.80
CA ALA A 10 -7.67 -7.13 7.89
C ALA A 10 -6.82 -8.40 7.88
N ARG A 11 -6.55 -8.98 9.06
CA ARG A 11 -5.81 -10.25 9.16
C ARG A 11 -6.54 -11.42 8.51
N ALA A 12 -7.87 -11.47 8.63
CA ALA A 12 -8.66 -12.52 7.98
C ALA A 12 -8.64 -12.41 6.46
N VAL A 13 -8.65 -11.19 5.92
CA VAL A 13 -8.50 -10.93 4.48
C VAL A 13 -7.11 -11.36 3.99
N ASP A 14 -6.06 -10.99 4.72
CA ASP A 14 -4.66 -11.33 4.40
C ASP A 14 -4.42 -12.84 4.32
N VAL A 15 -4.95 -13.62 5.27
CA VAL A 15 -4.85 -15.08 5.27
C VAL A 15 -5.55 -15.67 4.04
N GLN A 16 -6.79 -15.24 3.76
CA GLN A 16 -7.53 -15.72 2.60
C GLN A 16 -6.85 -15.37 1.27
N ALA A 17 -6.28 -14.16 1.18
CA ALA A 17 -5.56 -13.70 -0.01
C ALA A 17 -4.27 -14.52 -0.23
N SER A 18 -3.60 -14.89 0.86
CA SER A 18 -2.40 -15.73 0.81
C SER A 18 -2.71 -17.17 0.41
N GLU A 19 -3.85 -17.73 0.82
CA GLU A 19 -4.26 -19.09 0.46
C GLU A 19 -4.76 -19.20 -0.98
N ASN A 20 -5.45 -18.17 -1.50
CA ASN A 20 -5.87 -18.13 -2.89
C ASN A 20 -5.81 -16.71 -3.48
N PRO A 21 -4.63 -16.28 -3.98
CA PRO A 21 -4.42 -14.91 -4.45
C PRO A 21 -5.19 -14.57 -5.72
N SER A 22 -5.72 -15.57 -6.42
CA SER A 22 -6.54 -15.37 -7.63
C SER A 22 -8.03 -15.15 -7.33
N LEU A 23 -8.45 -15.42 -6.10
CA LEU A 23 -9.84 -15.27 -5.68
C LEU A 23 -10.06 -13.86 -5.14
N GLY A 24 -10.95 -13.10 -5.78
CA GLY A 24 -11.36 -11.80 -5.25
C GLY A 24 -12.04 -11.96 -3.89
N ILE A 25 -11.50 -11.33 -2.86
CA ILE A 25 -12.08 -11.35 -1.51
C ILE A 25 -12.91 -10.08 -1.32
N PRO A 26 -14.22 -10.20 -1.06
CA PRO A 26 -15.03 -9.05 -0.69
C PRO A 26 -14.62 -8.58 0.71
N ALA A 27 -13.85 -7.49 0.78
CA ALA A 27 -13.52 -6.82 2.03
C ALA A 27 -14.55 -5.72 2.34
N ASP A 28 -14.81 -5.51 3.62
CA ASP A 28 -15.60 -4.37 4.09
C ASP A 28 -14.93 -3.05 3.68
N PRO A 29 -15.68 -2.02 3.21
CA PRO A 29 -15.11 -0.74 2.81
C PRO A 29 -14.17 -0.11 3.84
N GLU A 30 -14.49 -0.20 5.13
CA GLU A 30 -13.67 0.37 6.21
C GLU A 30 -12.37 -0.41 6.41
N VAL A 31 -12.40 -1.72 6.15
CA VAL A 31 -11.22 -2.59 6.19
C VAL A 31 -10.34 -2.37 4.97
N ALA A 32 -10.95 -2.18 3.80
CA ALA A 32 -10.25 -1.87 2.56
C ALA A 32 -9.53 -0.51 2.66
N ASP A 33 -10.18 0.50 3.24
CA ASP A 33 -9.58 1.79 3.53
C ASP A 33 -8.44 1.67 4.56
N PHE A 34 -8.66 0.92 5.65
CA PHE A 34 -7.63 0.64 6.65
C PHE A 34 -6.38 -0.07 6.08
N LEU A 35 -6.57 -0.91 5.06
CA LEU A 35 -5.49 -1.59 4.33
C LEU A 35 -4.84 -0.70 3.26
N GLY A 36 -5.36 0.50 3.01
CA GLY A 36 -4.89 1.40 1.97
C GLY A 36 -5.15 0.87 0.56
N ALA A 37 -6.23 0.10 0.37
CA ALA A 37 -6.56 -0.52 -0.92
C ALA A 37 -6.88 0.49 -2.03
N PHE A 38 -7.25 1.72 -1.66
CA PHE A 38 -7.59 2.81 -2.59
C PHE A 38 -6.51 3.91 -2.64
N GLU A 39 -5.44 3.78 -1.86
CA GLU A 39 -4.34 4.73 -1.85
C GLU A 39 -3.42 4.46 -3.04
N GLU A 40 -3.28 5.44 -3.93
CA GLU A 40 -2.31 5.39 -5.04
C GLU A 40 -0.89 5.45 -4.46
N LYS A 41 -0.17 4.33 -4.54
CA LYS A 41 1.22 4.22 -4.06
C LYS A 41 2.24 4.23 -5.20
N ALA A 42 1.79 4.37 -6.44
CA ALA A 42 2.70 4.54 -7.58
C ALA A 42 3.41 5.89 -7.47
N ILE A 43 4.70 5.90 -7.84
CA ILE A 43 5.48 7.14 -7.99
C ILE A 43 4.86 7.91 -9.16
N GLY A 44 4.31 9.08 -8.86
CA GLY A 44 3.78 10.03 -9.84
C GLY A 44 4.89 10.81 -10.53
N LEU A 45 4.56 11.53 -11.60
CA LEU A 45 5.52 12.43 -12.24
C LEU A 45 5.93 13.57 -11.29
N ASP A 46 5.01 14.03 -10.44
CA ASP A 46 5.26 15.03 -9.40
C ASP A 46 6.26 14.56 -8.32
N ASP A 47 6.43 13.24 -8.13
CA ASP A 47 7.44 12.68 -7.21
C ASP A 47 8.85 12.67 -7.82
N LEU A 48 8.97 12.77 -9.16
CA LEU A 48 10.25 12.74 -9.88
C LEU A 48 10.99 14.09 -9.86
N ASP A 49 10.29 15.18 -9.59
CA ASP A 49 10.86 16.54 -9.59
C ASP A 49 11.78 16.82 -8.37
N VAL A 50 11.93 15.88 -7.44
CA VAL A 50 12.80 15.99 -6.24
C VAL A 50 14.19 15.36 -6.45
N GLN A 51 14.48 14.73 -7.59
CA GLN A 51 15.82 14.20 -7.90
C GLN A 51 16.60 15.09 -8.87
N GLU A 52 16.82 16.36 -8.52
CA GLU A 52 17.90 17.14 -9.13
C GLU A 52 19.25 16.74 -8.49
N GLY A 53 19.85 15.69 -9.05
CA GLY A 53 21.29 15.54 -9.26
C GLY A 53 22.26 15.60 -8.06
N GLU A 54 22.52 14.45 -7.44
CA GLU A 54 23.83 14.18 -6.83
C GLU A 54 24.45 12.90 -7.44
N GLU A 55 24.94 13.00 -8.68
CA GLU A 55 26.00 12.11 -9.18
C GLU A 55 27.01 12.89 -10.04
N GLY A 56 28.27 12.89 -9.60
CA GLY A 56 29.43 12.85 -10.49
C GLY A 56 30.22 14.13 -10.72
N GLY A 57 31.23 14.39 -9.88
CA GLY A 57 32.23 15.44 -10.13
C GLY A 57 33.55 15.25 -9.36
N ARG A 58 34.35 14.24 -9.73
CA ARG A 58 35.80 14.26 -9.47
C ARG A 58 36.43 15.39 -10.29
N GLY A 59 37.13 16.32 -9.64
CA GLY A 59 38.17 17.12 -10.29
C GLY A 59 38.15 18.62 -9.95
N ALA A 60 38.95 18.99 -8.95
CA ALA A 60 39.97 20.06 -9.03
C ALA A 60 40.91 19.91 -7.83
#